data_AF-A0A7J9HVI2-F1
#
_entry.id   AF-A0A7J9HVI2-F1
#
_cell.length_a   1.000
_cell.length_b   1.000
_cell.length_c   1.000
_cell.angle_alpha   90.00
_cell.angle_beta   90.00
_cell.angle_gamma   90.00
#
_symmetry.space_group_name_H-M   'P 1'
#
loop_
_entity.id
_entity.type
_entity.pdbx_description
1 polymer ?
#
loop_
_entity_poly.entity_id
_entity_poly.type
_entity_poly.pdbx_seq_one_letter_code
_entity_poly.pdbx_strand_id
1 'polypeptide(L)'
;MSAYGHQMEREFSAQSLLSRGDTGTEMGSRYVSESGFYMTSFAATIFIAGLVTVGVLLVTSVVSLAVMLQSCENKSKGVVATIDKANDNHHYCEILALHGELNGLKPDNVPPLCRNLAVQYIETGGYTRDLDFVMRMIENFFDTVSPSKNRTDAVLIDIDNILVSTPSVRRILESYTKLHSKGWLLILLSRKHEKQRHVTTKHLNSIGFNGWSSLIMR
;
A
#
# COMPACT_ATOMS: atom_id res chain seq x y z
N MET A 1 16.76 11.42 -31.51
CA MET A 1 16.85 12.39 -32.64
C MET A 1 15.55 13.17 -32.71
N SER A 2 15.62 14.47 -32.43
CA SER A 2 14.66 15.55 -32.73
C SER A 2 15.03 16.68 -31.74
N ALA A 3 15.86 17.69 -32.02
CA ALA A 3 16.03 18.58 -33.18
C ALA A 3 14.92 19.64 -33.31
N TYR A 4 14.93 20.61 -32.38
CA TYR A 4 14.52 22.00 -32.59
C TYR A 4 15.56 22.83 -31.80
N GLY A 5 16.41 23.68 -32.37
CA GLY A 5 16.24 24.53 -33.55
C GLY A 5 16.06 25.97 -33.08
N HIS A 6 17.04 26.52 -32.34
CA HIS A 6 17.06 27.93 -31.96
C HIS A 6 17.32 28.79 -33.20
N GLN A 7 16.31 29.56 -33.59
CA GLN A 7 16.41 30.58 -34.61
C GLN A 7 17.02 31.84 -33.98
N MET A 8 18.29 32.08 -34.29
CA MET A 8 18.96 33.37 -34.12
C MET A 8 18.80 34.15 -35.44
N GLU A 9 18.10 35.27 -35.40
CA GLU A 9 18.28 36.37 -36.35
C GLU A 9 19.31 37.32 -35.72
N ARG A 10 20.49 37.47 -36.34
CA ARG A 10 20.88 38.59 -37.24
C ARG A 10 20.52 39.96 -36.64
N GLU A 11 21.35 40.96 -36.63
CA GLU A 11 22.66 41.28 -37.18
C GLU A 11 22.91 42.69 -36.65
N PHE A 12 24.13 43.02 -36.23
CA PHE A 12 24.75 44.29 -36.64
C PHE A 12 26.24 44.15 -36.40
N SER A 13 26.90 43.67 -37.45
CA SER A 13 28.33 43.75 -37.64
C SER A 13 28.73 45.22 -37.71
N ALA A 14 29.58 45.68 -36.78
CA ALA A 14 30.47 46.80 -37.07
C ALA A 14 31.74 46.22 -37.68
N GLN A 15 31.91 46.51 -38.96
CA GLN A 15 33.02 46.10 -39.80
C GLN A 15 34.39 46.39 -39.19
N SER A 16 35.21 45.35 -39.22
CA SER A 16 36.65 45.42 -39.39
C SER A 16 37.01 46.25 -40.64
N LEU A 17 37.76 47.34 -40.45
CA LEU A 17 38.56 47.95 -41.51
C LEU A 17 40.04 47.67 -41.21
N LEU A 18 40.56 46.66 -41.89
CA LEU A 18 41.98 46.38 -42.06
C LEU A 18 42.38 46.79 -43.48
N SER A 19 43.27 47.79 -43.60
CA SER A 19 44.33 47.96 -44.61
C SER A 19 44.53 49.43 -44.97
N ARG A 20 45.72 49.94 -45.30
CA ARG A 20 47.12 49.49 -45.25
C ARG A 20 47.87 50.57 -46.05
N GLY A 21 48.99 51.04 -45.51
CA GLY A 21 49.95 51.92 -46.18
C GLY A 21 49.83 53.36 -45.69
N ASP A 22 50.88 54.07 -45.30
CA ASP A 22 52.30 53.76 -45.29
C ASP A 22 53.00 54.85 -44.46
N THR A 23 54.25 54.59 -44.07
CA THR A 23 55.24 55.54 -43.52
C THR A 23 55.03 56.09 -42.10
N GLY A 24 55.85 55.61 -41.17
CA GLY A 24 56.01 56.21 -39.85
C GLY A 24 56.63 55.23 -38.86
N THR A 25 57.95 55.10 -38.92
CA THR A 25 58.79 54.47 -37.89
C THR A 25 58.38 54.90 -36.48
N GLU A 26 58.20 53.95 -35.55
CA GLU A 26 58.84 54.03 -34.23
C GLU A 26 58.65 52.79 -33.35
N MET A 27 59.61 52.63 -32.44
CA MET A 27 59.96 51.48 -31.64
C MET A 27 58.83 50.78 -30.90
N GLY A 28 58.96 49.45 -30.83
CA GLY A 28 58.15 48.61 -29.97
C GLY A 28 58.33 48.89 -28.47
N SER A 29 57.23 48.74 -27.76
CA SER A 29 57.19 48.51 -26.32
C SER A 29 56.13 47.44 -26.06
N ARG A 30 56.55 46.28 -25.55
CA ARG A 30 55.63 45.24 -25.07
C ARG A 30 55.13 45.67 -23.70
N TYR A 31 53.96 46.29 -23.64
CA TYR A 31 53.17 46.30 -22.42
C TYR A 31 52.29 45.05 -22.44
N VAL A 32 52.55 44.11 -21.52
CA VAL A 32 51.55 43.11 -21.16
C VAL A 32 50.41 43.90 -20.55
N SER A 33 49.33 44.12 -21.31
CA SER A 33 48.10 44.70 -20.78
C SER A 33 47.46 43.63 -19.91
N GLU A 34 47.73 43.70 -18.61
CA GLU A 34 46.94 43.01 -17.61
C GLU A 34 45.53 43.62 -17.70
N SER A 35 44.57 42.85 -18.20
CA SER A 35 43.19 43.28 -18.38
C SER A 35 42.51 43.41 -17.02
N GLY A 36 42.80 44.50 -16.30
CA GLY A 36 42.13 44.88 -15.06
C GLY A 36 40.87 45.69 -15.35
N PHE A 37 39.76 45.33 -14.71
CA PHE A 37 38.59 46.21 -14.64
C PHE A 37 38.88 47.32 -13.63
N TYR A 38 39.26 48.51 -14.12
CA TYR A 38 39.46 49.69 -13.27
C TYR A 38 38.10 50.36 -13.02
N MET A 39 37.61 50.23 -11.79
CA MET A 39 36.37 50.87 -11.35
C MET A 39 36.72 52.02 -10.40
N THR A 40 35.94 53.12 -10.45
CA THR A 40 36.12 54.22 -9.50
C THR A 40 35.77 53.75 -8.08
N SER A 41 36.46 54.30 -7.08
CA SER A 41 36.26 53.93 -5.66
C SER A 41 34.78 54.02 -5.23
N PHE A 42 34.07 55.02 -5.74
CA PHE A 42 32.64 55.20 -5.48
C PHE A 42 31.78 54.07 -6.08
N ALA A 43 32.03 53.69 -7.34
CA ALA A 43 31.28 52.61 -8.00
C ALA A 43 31.59 51.24 -7.39
N ALA A 44 32.84 50.99 -6.99
CA ALA A 44 33.23 49.79 -6.26
C ALA A 44 32.48 49.67 -4.92
N THR A 45 32.35 50.79 -4.19
CA THR A 45 31.62 50.82 -2.90
C THR A 45 30.15 50.49 -3.07
N ILE A 46 29.48 51.04 -4.09
CA ILE A 46 28.07 50.74 -4.40
C ILE A 46 27.90 49.25 -4.74
N PHE A 47 28.79 48.70 -5.56
CA PHE A 47 28.72 47.30 -5.97
C PHE A 47 28.87 46.35 -4.77
N ILE A 48 29.86 46.60 -3.90
CA ILE A 48 30.08 45.79 -2.70
C ILE A 48 28.90 45.93 -1.73
N ALA A 49 28.38 47.14 -1.52
CA ALA A 49 27.19 47.36 -0.68
C ALA A 49 25.97 46.61 -1.24
N GLY A 50 25.79 46.61 -2.57
CA GLY A 50 24.77 45.82 -3.26
C GLY A 50 24.91 44.31 -3.02
N LEU A 51 26.12 43.76 -3.16
CA LEU A 51 26.36 42.34 -2.91
C LEU A 51 26.13 41.95 -1.46
N VAL A 52 26.56 42.78 -0.51
CA VAL A 52 26.37 42.55 0.93
C VAL A 52 24.88 42.56 1.27
N THR A 53 24.11 43.54 0.77
CA THR A 53 22.67 43.63 1.04
C THR A 53 21.89 42.45 0.45
N VAL A 54 22.19 42.06 -0.79
CA VAL A 54 21.59 40.86 -1.41
C VAL A 54 21.97 39.60 -0.63
N GLY A 55 23.23 39.47 -0.20
CA GLY A 55 23.69 38.36 0.62
C GLY A 55 22.92 38.25 1.94
N VAL A 56 22.75 39.37 2.65
CA VAL A 56 21.96 39.42 3.89
C VAL A 56 20.50 39.05 3.65
N LEU A 57 19.89 39.53 2.56
CA LEU A 57 18.51 39.19 2.20
C LEU A 57 18.32 37.69 1.90
N LEU A 58 19.27 37.08 1.20
CA LEU A 58 19.22 35.65 0.92
C LEU A 58 19.39 34.82 2.20
N VAL A 59 20.36 35.17 3.05
CA VAL A 59 20.60 34.46 4.32
C VAL A 59 19.38 34.57 5.24
N THR A 60 18.81 35.77 5.38
CA THR A 60 17.60 35.96 6.20
C THR A 60 16.41 35.17 5.64
N SER A 61 16.23 35.16 4.33
CA SER A 61 15.17 34.36 3.69
C SER A 61 15.36 32.86 3.95
N VAL A 62 16.58 32.33 3.84
CA VAL A 62 16.88 30.93 4.12
C VAL A 62 16.65 30.60 5.60
N VAL A 63 17.09 31.46 6.52
CA VAL A 63 16.88 31.27 7.96
C VAL A 63 15.39 31.32 8.30
N SER A 64 14.65 32.30 7.79
CA SER A 64 13.19 32.38 7.98
C SER A 64 12.49 31.15 7.41
N LEU A 65 12.85 30.69 6.21
CA LEU A 65 12.29 29.49 5.62
C LEU A 65 12.61 28.24 6.46
N ALA A 66 13.85 28.09 6.94
CA ALA A 66 14.26 26.99 7.79
C ALA A 66 13.48 26.95 9.11
N VAL A 67 13.29 28.11 9.76
CA VAL A 67 12.50 28.22 10.99
C VAL A 67 11.03 27.90 10.74
N MET A 68 10.46 28.39 9.63
CA MET A 68 9.08 28.08 9.25
C MET A 68 8.88 26.59 8.97
N LEU A 69 9.81 25.95 8.24
CA LEU A 69 9.79 24.51 7.98
C LEU A 69 9.92 23.70 9.27
N GLN A 70 10.84 24.08 10.16
CA GLN A 70 11.03 23.41 11.44
C GLN A 70 9.79 23.55 12.35
N SER A 71 9.12 24.70 12.32
CA SER A 71 7.87 24.93 13.05
C SER A 71 6.73 24.07 12.51
N CYS A 72 6.60 23.98 11.18
CA CYS A 72 5.64 23.09 10.53
C CYS A 72 5.91 21.62 10.88
N GLU A 73 7.16 21.17 10.74
CA GLU A 73 7.57 19.80 11.04
C GLU A 73 7.27 19.45 12.50
N ASN A 74 7.61 20.34 13.45
CA ASN A 74 7.37 20.08 14.87
C ASN A 74 5.86 20.04 15.22
N LYS A 75 5.03 20.80 14.50
CA LYS A 75 3.57 20.78 14.65
C LYS A 75 2.94 19.51 14.05
N SER A 76 3.53 18.95 13.00
CA SER A 76 3.00 17.76 12.29
C SER A 76 3.63 16.43 12.71
N LYS A 77 4.77 16.44 13.42
CA LYS A 77 5.49 15.23 13.89
C LYS A 77 4.59 14.22 14.59
N GLY A 78 3.70 14.70 15.47
CA GLY A 78 2.78 13.82 16.18
C GLY A 78 1.72 13.17 15.29
N VAL A 79 1.19 13.90 14.30
CA VAL A 79 0.09 13.45 13.43
C VAL A 79 0.60 12.50 12.35
N VAL A 80 1.71 12.84 11.68
CA VAL A 80 2.28 12.02 10.61
C VAL A 80 2.79 10.68 11.15
N ALA A 81 3.51 10.70 12.28
CA ALA A 81 3.99 9.46 12.91
C ALA A 81 2.84 8.55 13.37
N THR A 82 1.71 9.11 13.81
CA THR A 82 0.53 8.30 14.17
C THR A 82 -0.15 7.68 12.96
N ILE A 83 -0.22 8.40 11.83
CA ILE A 83 -0.81 7.89 10.59
C ILE A 83 0.09 6.79 10.00
N ASP A 84 1.40 7.01 9.94
CA ASP A 84 2.35 6.02 9.44
C ASP A 84 2.33 4.75 10.29
N LYS A 85 2.29 4.89 11.61
CA LYS A 85 2.18 3.76 12.53
C LYS A 85 0.85 3.02 12.40
N ALA A 86 -0.26 3.74 12.21
CA ALA A 86 -1.56 3.12 11.98
C ALA A 86 -1.58 2.32 10.65
N ASN A 87 -0.94 2.86 9.61
CA ASN A 87 -0.84 2.22 8.31
C ASN A 87 0.07 0.98 8.34
N ASP A 88 1.23 1.07 9.00
CA ASP A 88 2.15 -0.06 9.18
C ASP A 88 1.50 -1.21 9.98
N ASN A 89 0.77 -0.86 11.04
CA ASN A 89 -0.02 -1.82 11.82
C ASN A 89 -1.11 -2.50 10.97
N HIS A 90 -1.76 -1.75 10.08
CA HIS A 90 -2.79 -2.29 9.20
C HIS A 90 -2.20 -3.34 8.24
N HIS A 91 -1.13 -2.97 7.52
CA HIS A 91 -0.44 -3.89 6.60
C HIS A 91 0.12 -5.12 7.30
N TYR A 92 0.68 -4.96 8.50
CA TYR A 92 1.13 -6.09 9.31
C TYR A 92 -0.01 -7.07 9.61
N CYS A 93 -1.18 -6.56 10.01
CA CYS A 93 -2.34 -7.39 10.31
C CYS A 93 -2.95 -8.04 9.06
N GLU A 94 -2.93 -7.37 7.90
CA GLU A 94 -3.33 -7.97 6.63
C GLU A 94 -2.42 -9.14 6.24
N ILE A 95 -1.10 -8.96 6.32
CA ILE A 95 -0.12 -10.02 6.02
C ILE A 95 -0.29 -11.19 6.99
N LEU A 96 -0.51 -10.91 8.28
CA LEU A 96 -0.75 -11.95 9.27
C LEU A 96 -2.05 -12.72 8.99
N ALA A 97 -3.13 -12.02 8.63
CA ALA A 97 -4.40 -12.66 8.26
C ALA A 97 -4.20 -13.58 7.04
N LEU A 98 -3.54 -13.08 5.99
CA LEU A 98 -3.20 -13.88 4.81
C LEU A 98 -2.36 -15.11 5.16
N HIS A 99 -1.36 -14.95 6.03
CA HIS A 99 -0.56 -16.08 6.50
C HIS A 99 -1.41 -17.11 7.24
N GLY A 100 -2.36 -16.64 8.06
CA GLY A 100 -3.32 -17.48 8.78
C GLY A 100 -4.23 -18.29 7.87
N GLU A 101 -4.71 -17.69 6.77
CA GLU A 101 -5.55 -18.38 5.78
C GLU A 101 -4.76 -19.43 5.00
N LEU A 102 -3.51 -19.13 4.62
CA LEU A 102 -2.69 -20.02 3.79
C LEU A 102 -2.03 -21.17 4.57
N ASN A 103 -1.64 -20.93 5.82
CA ASN A 103 -0.83 -21.88 6.60
C ASN A 103 -1.49 -22.35 7.89
N GLY A 104 -2.68 -21.83 8.21
CA GLY A 104 -3.38 -22.10 9.47
C GLY A 104 -2.75 -21.36 10.65
N LEU A 105 -3.44 -20.35 11.18
CA LEU A 105 -3.02 -19.68 12.41
C LEU A 105 -3.53 -20.42 13.65
N LYS A 106 -2.70 -20.53 14.70
CA LYS A 106 -3.21 -20.92 16.02
C LYS A 106 -3.96 -19.73 16.65
N PRO A 107 -5.07 -19.96 17.38
CA PRO A 107 -5.86 -18.88 17.99
C PRO A 107 -5.03 -17.95 18.90
N ASP A 108 -4.02 -18.49 19.58
CA ASP A 108 -3.15 -17.75 20.50
C ASP A 108 -2.13 -16.84 19.78
N ASN A 109 -2.04 -16.94 18.45
CA ASN A 109 -1.03 -16.24 17.66
C ASN A 109 -1.53 -14.91 17.06
N VAL A 110 -2.76 -14.45 17.36
CA VAL A 110 -3.25 -13.15 16.88
C VAL A 110 -2.79 -12.05 17.84
N PRO A 111 -1.88 -11.13 17.43
CA PRO A 111 -1.41 -10.05 18.28
C PRO A 111 -2.55 -9.14 18.69
N PRO A 112 -2.54 -8.59 19.92
CA PRO A 112 -3.60 -7.69 20.39
C PRO A 112 -3.87 -6.49 19.46
N LEU A 113 -2.82 -6.01 18.79
CA LEU A 113 -2.90 -4.95 17.78
C LEU A 113 -3.90 -5.26 16.65
N CYS A 114 -3.95 -6.52 16.21
CA CYS A 114 -4.79 -6.95 15.09
C CYS A 114 -6.22 -7.30 15.51
N ARG A 115 -6.50 -7.39 16.81
CA ARG A 115 -7.81 -7.79 17.32
C ARG A 115 -8.93 -6.85 16.84
N ASN A 116 -8.71 -5.55 16.95
CA ASN A 116 -9.71 -4.56 16.53
C ASN A 116 -9.94 -4.59 15.02
N LEU A 117 -8.88 -4.76 14.24
CA LEU A 117 -8.97 -4.90 12.78
C LEU A 117 -9.72 -6.18 12.39
N ALA A 118 -9.48 -7.30 13.07
CA ALA A 118 -10.20 -8.55 12.84
C ALA A 118 -11.69 -8.44 13.18
N VAL A 119 -12.03 -7.81 14.32
CA VAL A 119 -13.42 -7.54 14.70
C VAL A 119 -14.09 -6.65 13.66
N GLN A 120 -13.44 -5.54 13.27
CA GLN A 120 -13.96 -4.64 12.25
C GLN A 120 -14.18 -5.36 10.92
N TYR A 121 -13.25 -6.23 10.49
CA TYR A 121 -13.40 -7.02 9.27
C TYR A 121 -14.62 -7.96 9.32
N ILE A 122 -14.94 -8.53 10.48
CA ILE A 122 -16.15 -9.35 10.68
C ILE A 122 -17.41 -8.46 10.70
N GLU A 123 -17.41 -7.38 11.47
CA GLU A 123 -18.57 -6.50 11.67
C GLU A 123 -18.94 -5.71 10.41
N THR A 124 -17.95 -5.29 9.63
CA THR A 124 -18.17 -4.61 8.33
C THR A 124 -18.56 -5.56 7.20
N GLY A 125 -18.65 -6.86 7.49
CA GLY A 125 -19.09 -7.89 6.53
C GLY A 125 -18.02 -8.37 5.56
N GLY A 126 -16.74 -8.04 5.79
CA GLY A 126 -15.61 -8.59 5.02
C GLY A 126 -15.61 -10.12 5.06
N TYR A 127 -15.69 -10.69 6.26
CA TYR A 127 -15.77 -12.14 6.46
C TYR A 127 -16.95 -12.78 5.71
N THR A 128 -18.14 -12.16 5.75
CA THR A 128 -19.33 -12.68 5.07
C THR A 128 -19.17 -12.68 3.55
N ARG A 129 -18.52 -11.66 2.98
CA ARG A 129 -18.26 -11.57 1.54
C ARG A 129 -17.31 -12.66 1.07
N ASP A 130 -16.24 -12.88 1.82
CA ASP A 130 -15.24 -13.89 1.46
C ASP A 130 -15.82 -15.31 1.61
N LEU A 131 -16.64 -15.53 2.64
CA LEU A 131 -17.40 -16.76 2.81
C LEU A 131 -18.40 -16.99 1.66
N ASP A 132 -19.15 -15.99 1.22
CA ASP A 132 -20.06 -16.09 0.06
C ASP A 132 -19.29 -16.49 -1.20
N PHE A 133 -18.13 -15.88 -1.44
CA PHE A 133 -17.28 -16.19 -2.59
C PHE A 133 -16.82 -17.66 -2.57
N VAL A 134 -16.29 -18.13 -1.45
CA VAL A 134 -15.85 -19.53 -1.30
C VAL A 134 -17.02 -20.51 -1.45
N MET A 135 -18.16 -20.22 -0.82
CA MET A 135 -19.34 -21.09 -0.93
C MET A 135 -19.86 -21.16 -2.37
N ARG A 136 -19.84 -20.06 -3.11
CA ARG A 136 -20.20 -20.04 -4.54
C ARG A 136 -19.23 -20.87 -5.38
N MET A 137 -17.93 -20.83 -5.07
CA MET A 137 -16.93 -21.66 -5.75
C MET A 137 -17.18 -23.15 -5.51
N ILE A 138 -17.46 -23.53 -4.26
CA ILE A 138 -17.81 -24.91 -3.88
C ILE A 138 -19.08 -25.35 -4.61
N GLU A 139 -20.13 -24.54 -4.61
CA GLU A 139 -21.38 -24.85 -5.29
C GLU A 139 -21.19 -25.04 -6.79
N ASN A 140 -20.45 -24.14 -7.44
CA ASN A 140 -20.13 -24.25 -8.86
C ASN A 140 -19.38 -25.55 -9.18
N PHE A 141 -18.42 -25.94 -8.35
CA PHE A 141 -17.74 -27.23 -8.50
C PHE A 141 -18.74 -28.39 -8.41
N PHE A 142 -19.57 -28.43 -7.36
CA PHE A 142 -20.56 -29.49 -7.17
C PHE A 142 -21.76 -29.44 -8.14
N ASP A 143 -21.90 -28.39 -8.94
CA ASP A 143 -22.81 -28.34 -10.08
C ASP A 143 -22.23 -29.09 -11.30
N THR A 144 -20.91 -29.23 -11.39
CA THR A 144 -20.24 -29.98 -12.47
C THR A 144 -20.03 -31.47 -12.18
N VAL A 145 -20.10 -31.87 -10.91
CA VAL A 145 -19.91 -33.26 -10.48
C VAL A 145 -21.18 -33.82 -9.84
N SER A 146 -21.43 -35.12 -10.04
CA SER A 146 -22.55 -35.83 -9.44
C SER A 146 -22.04 -37.06 -8.68
N PRO A 147 -22.67 -37.44 -7.56
CA PRO A 147 -22.27 -38.62 -6.83
C PRO A 147 -22.55 -39.89 -7.66
N SER A 148 -21.68 -40.87 -7.51
CA SER A 148 -21.80 -42.19 -8.12
C SER A 148 -23.12 -42.86 -7.75
N LYS A 149 -23.67 -43.66 -8.67
CA LYS A 149 -24.89 -44.44 -8.45
C LYS A 149 -24.79 -45.38 -7.25
N ASN A 150 -23.56 -45.77 -6.87
CA ASN A 150 -23.30 -46.63 -5.72
C ASN A 150 -23.30 -45.87 -4.38
N ARG A 151 -23.52 -44.54 -4.39
CA ARG A 151 -23.62 -43.66 -3.21
C ARG A 151 -22.44 -43.76 -2.26
N THR A 152 -21.24 -43.94 -2.79
CA THR A 152 -19.99 -44.03 -2.01
C THR A 152 -19.27 -42.69 -1.88
N ASP A 153 -19.65 -41.69 -2.67
CA ASP A 153 -18.97 -40.41 -2.70
C ASP A 153 -19.44 -39.52 -1.55
N ALA A 154 -18.46 -39.02 -0.79
CA ALA A 154 -18.69 -38.27 0.43
C ALA A 154 -18.07 -36.88 0.37
N VAL A 155 -18.74 -35.93 1.03
CA VAL A 155 -18.23 -34.60 1.32
C VAL A 155 -17.91 -34.53 2.79
N LEU A 156 -16.65 -34.20 3.07
CA LEU A 156 -16.13 -34.06 4.42
C LEU A 156 -16.19 -32.58 4.83
N ILE A 157 -16.82 -32.29 5.97
CA ILE A 157 -17.09 -30.92 6.41
C ILE A 157 -16.57 -30.74 7.84
N ASP A 158 -15.63 -29.82 8.04
CA ASP A 158 -15.24 -29.36 9.39
C ASP A 158 -16.34 -28.47 9.98
N ILE A 159 -16.77 -28.78 11.21
CA ILE A 159 -17.87 -28.09 11.89
C ILE A 159 -17.44 -27.18 13.05
N ASP A 160 -16.17 -27.18 13.44
CA ASP A 160 -15.76 -26.50 14.67
C ASP A 160 -15.85 -24.97 14.61
N ASN A 161 -15.81 -24.41 13.41
CA ASN A 161 -15.79 -22.96 13.18
C ASN A 161 -16.99 -22.48 12.34
N ILE A 162 -18.04 -23.29 12.20
CA ILE A 162 -19.25 -22.90 11.44
C ILE A 162 -20.01 -21.74 12.10
N LEU A 163 -19.70 -21.41 13.36
CA LEU A 163 -20.51 -20.57 14.25
C LEU A 163 -20.01 -19.13 14.45
N VAL A 164 -19.38 -18.53 13.43
CA VAL A 164 -18.83 -17.17 13.59
C VAL A 164 -19.92 -16.09 13.58
N SER A 165 -21.00 -16.28 12.81
CA SER A 165 -22.13 -15.32 12.76
C SER A 165 -23.41 -15.94 12.18
N THR A 166 -24.59 -15.38 12.50
CA THR A 166 -25.88 -15.88 11.98
C THR A 166 -25.99 -15.84 10.44
N PRO A 167 -25.49 -14.82 9.72
CA PRO A 167 -25.49 -14.85 8.25
C PRO A 167 -24.59 -15.95 7.68
N SER A 168 -23.43 -16.20 8.30
CA SER A 168 -22.50 -17.24 7.88
C SER A 168 -23.09 -18.64 8.03
N VAL A 169 -23.75 -18.90 9.16
CA VAL A 169 -24.43 -20.19 9.40
C VAL A 169 -25.49 -20.45 8.33
N ARG A 170 -26.32 -19.44 8.00
CA ARG A 170 -27.35 -19.57 6.97
C ARG A 170 -26.74 -19.95 5.62
N ARG A 171 -25.68 -19.27 5.19
CA ARG A 171 -25.07 -19.55 3.89
C ARG A 171 -24.46 -20.95 3.83
N ILE A 172 -23.75 -21.38 4.87
CA ILE A 172 -23.21 -22.74 4.92
C ILE A 172 -24.33 -23.78 4.89
N LEU A 173 -25.44 -23.53 5.58
CA LEU A 173 -26.60 -24.41 5.60
C LEU A 173 -27.27 -24.52 4.22
N GLU A 174 -27.38 -23.44 3.46
CA GLU A 174 -27.88 -23.46 2.07
C GLU A 174 -27.03 -24.40 1.20
N SER A 175 -25.71 -24.26 1.22
CA SER A 175 -24.82 -25.15 0.46
C SER A 175 -24.89 -26.60 0.97
N TYR A 176 -24.96 -26.80 2.30
CA TYR A 176 -25.12 -28.12 2.92
C TYR A 176 -26.39 -28.84 2.44
N THR A 177 -27.53 -28.15 2.46
CA THR A 177 -28.82 -28.72 2.02
C THR A 177 -28.84 -29.01 0.52
N LYS A 178 -28.17 -28.17 -0.31
CA LYS A 178 -27.98 -28.43 -1.74
C LYS A 178 -27.15 -29.69 -2.00
N LEU A 179 -26.08 -29.92 -1.24
CA LEU A 179 -25.28 -31.14 -1.36
C LEU A 179 -26.06 -32.38 -0.90
N HIS A 180 -26.77 -32.27 0.21
CA HIS A 180 -27.61 -33.35 0.72
C HIS A 180 -28.70 -33.74 -0.29
N SER A 181 -29.39 -32.78 -0.89
CA SER A 181 -30.47 -33.03 -1.86
C SER A 181 -29.97 -33.64 -3.17
N LYS A 182 -28.72 -33.38 -3.55
CA LYS A 182 -28.02 -34.04 -4.67
C LYS A 182 -27.58 -35.47 -4.37
N GLY A 183 -27.76 -35.95 -3.13
CA GLY A 183 -27.49 -37.34 -2.75
C GLY A 183 -26.05 -37.62 -2.31
N TRP A 184 -25.25 -36.59 -2.03
CA TRP A 184 -23.91 -36.74 -1.45
C TRP A 184 -23.98 -37.28 -0.02
N LEU A 185 -23.05 -38.17 0.35
CA LEU A 185 -22.88 -38.56 1.75
C LEU A 185 -22.17 -37.43 2.50
N LEU A 186 -22.79 -36.88 3.54
CA LEU A 186 -22.20 -35.79 4.30
C LEU A 186 -21.56 -36.35 5.58
N ILE A 187 -20.26 -36.19 5.72
CA ILE A 187 -19.49 -36.61 6.90
C ILE A 187 -18.98 -35.36 7.61
N LEU A 188 -19.33 -35.23 8.88
CA LEU A 188 -18.95 -34.08 9.70
C LEU A 188 -17.71 -34.43 10.53
N LEU A 189 -16.74 -33.51 10.59
CA LEU A 189 -15.54 -33.60 11.41
C LEU A 189 -15.56 -32.54 12.50
N SER A 190 -15.30 -32.93 13.73
CA SER A 190 -15.08 -32.02 14.86
C SER A 190 -13.84 -32.42 15.64
N ARG A 191 -13.04 -31.43 16.01
CA ARG A 191 -11.88 -31.53 16.91
C ARG A 191 -12.31 -31.57 18.38
N LYS A 192 -13.61 -31.40 18.67
CA LYS A 192 -14.17 -31.58 20.01
C LYS A 192 -14.02 -33.03 20.44
N HIS A 193 -13.88 -33.24 21.74
CA HIS A 193 -13.74 -34.58 22.31
C HIS A 193 -15.05 -35.37 22.13
N GLU A 194 -14.95 -36.68 21.85
CA GLU A 194 -16.06 -37.65 21.79
C GLU A 194 -17.13 -37.48 22.90
N LYS A 195 -16.73 -37.14 24.14
CA LYS A 195 -17.66 -36.89 25.26
C LYS A 195 -18.66 -35.76 24.99
N GLN A 196 -18.31 -34.83 24.10
CA GLN A 196 -19.14 -33.69 23.69
C GLN A 196 -20.05 -34.00 22.49
N ARG A 197 -20.06 -35.25 21.98
CA ARG A 197 -20.89 -35.66 20.83
C ARG A 197 -22.36 -35.30 21.03
N HIS A 198 -22.94 -35.64 22.18
CA HIS A 198 -24.36 -35.40 22.43
C HIS A 198 -24.71 -33.89 22.35
N VAL A 199 -23.90 -33.05 22.99
CA VAL A 199 -24.08 -31.58 22.98
C VAL A 199 -23.88 -31.03 21.57
N THR A 200 -22.88 -31.51 20.84
CA THR A 200 -22.59 -31.09 19.46
C THR A 200 -23.71 -31.45 18.51
N THR A 201 -24.20 -32.70 18.55
CA THR A 201 -25.35 -33.16 17.76
C THR A 201 -26.60 -32.33 18.04
N LYS A 202 -26.92 -32.09 19.33
CA LYS A 202 -28.08 -31.27 19.70
C LYS A 202 -27.96 -29.85 19.15
N HIS A 203 -26.76 -29.28 19.21
CA HIS A 203 -26.51 -27.96 18.68
C HIS A 203 -26.67 -27.91 17.15
N LEU A 204 -26.03 -28.83 16.41
CA LEU A 204 -26.16 -28.92 14.95
C LEU A 204 -27.62 -29.03 14.51
N ASN A 205 -28.40 -29.89 15.16
CA ASN A 205 -29.83 -30.02 14.89
C ASN A 205 -30.58 -28.71 15.16
N SER A 206 -30.23 -27.99 16.23
CA SER A 206 -30.88 -26.71 16.58
C SER A 206 -30.64 -25.60 15.56
N ILE A 207 -29.53 -25.66 14.81
CA ILE A 207 -29.19 -24.70 13.76
C ILE A 207 -29.53 -25.21 12.35
N GLY A 208 -30.26 -26.33 12.24
CA GLY A 208 -30.81 -26.84 10.98
C GLY A 208 -29.92 -27.82 10.22
N PHE A 209 -28.69 -28.09 10.67
CA PHE A 209 -27.88 -29.16 10.10
C PHE A 209 -28.47 -30.49 10.57
N ASN A 210 -28.81 -31.37 9.63
CA ASN A 210 -29.40 -32.69 9.87
C ASN A 210 -29.12 -33.63 8.70
N GLY A 211 -29.33 -34.94 8.85
CA GLY A 211 -29.19 -35.90 7.75
C GLY A 211 -27.75 -36.26 7.36
N TRP A 212 -26.75 -35.89 8.19
CA TRP A 212 -25.37 -36.35 7.96
C TRP A 212 -25.25 -37.87 8.15
N SER A 213 -24.33 -38.48 7.40
CA SER A 213 -24.07 -39.92 7.45
C SER A 213 -23.22 -40.33 8.65
N SER A 214 -22.26 -39.49 9.03
CA SER A 214 -21.41 -39.74 10.20
C SER A 214 -20.92 -38.43 10.80
N LEU A 215 -20.68 -38.43 12.11
CA LEU A 215 -20.02 -37.37 12.86
C LEU A 215 -18.77 -37.97 13.51
N ILE A 216 -17.60 -37.54 13.08
CA ILE A 216 -16.31 -37.97 13.61
C ILE A 216 -15.81 -36.91 14.58
N MET A 217 -15.48 -37.35 15.80
CA MET A 217 -14.99 -36.51 16.89
C MET A 217 -13.54 -36.90 17.22
N ARG A 218 -12.85 -36.10 18.05
CA ARG A 218 -11.51 -36.39 18.56
C ARG A 218 -11.50 -37.20 19.86
#